data_AF-A0A7H4P8B2-F1
#
_entry.id   AF-A0A7H4P8B2-F1
#
_cell.length_a   1.000
_cell.length_b   1.000
_cell.length_c   1.000
_cell.angle_alpha   90.00
_cell.angle_beta   90.00
_cell.angle_gamma   90.00
#
_symmetry.space_group_name_H-M   'P 1'
#
loop_
_entity.id
_entity.type
_entity.pdbx_description
1 polymer ?
#
loop_
_entity_poly.entity_id
_entity_poly.type
_entity_poly.pdbx_seq_one_letter_code
_entity_poly.pdbx_strand_id
1 'polypeptide(L)'
;MNRVTFSVVTIMLLASATTLPFVLNAGFGQAPQGAQLSLVEQSPHYRDGQFHNQLPTPGFTGQKNMLAAWWEFLVAKRENARPAQPLPLVNTDLASLPLGQYAMVWLGHSSWYLQLAGQRILIDPVFSRYAAPFLVY
;
A
#
# COMPACT_ATOMS: atom_id res chain seq x y z
N MET A 1 -12.85 23.00 36.99
CA MET A 1 -11.90 22.70 35.91
C MET A 1 -11.40 24.01 35.32
N ASN A 2 -10.09 24.23 35.34
CA ASN A 2 -9.43 25.44 34.84
C ASN A 2 -9.48 25.49 33.29
N ARG A 3 -9.60 26.71 32.71
CA ARG A 3 -9.81 26.93 31.27
C ARG A 3 -8.78 26.22 30.37
N VAL A 4 -7.55 26.10 30.87
CA VAL A 4 -6.45 25.38 30.20
C VAL A 4 -6.76 23.88 30.10
N THR A 5 -7.17 23.25 31.19
CA THR A 5 -7.54 21.83 31.23
C THR A 5 -8.72 21.52 30.31
N PHE A 6 -9.73 22.40 30.28
CA PHE A 6 -10.84 22.25 29.34
C PHE A 6 -10.35 22.32 27.89
N SER A 7 -9.50 23.31 27.57
CA SER A 7 -8.95 23.48 26.22
C SER A 7 -8.12 22.29 25.75
N VAL A 8 -7.27 21.73 26.63
CA VAL A 8 -6.45 20.56 26.32
C VAL A 8 -7.32 19.34 26.03
N VAL A 9 -8.33 19.07 26.87
CA VAL A 9 -9.25 17.95 26.67
C VAL A 9 -10.02 18.10 25.36
N THR A 10 -10.49 19.31 25.04
CA THR A 10 -11.18 19.57 23.76
C THR A 10 -10.26 19.32 22.56
N ILE A 11 -9.00 19.75 22.60
CA ILE A 11 -8.03 19.50 21.53
C ILE A 11 -7.76 18.00 21.38
N MET A 12 -7.58 17.26 22.47
CA MET A 12 -7.37 15.81 22.42
C MET A 12 -8.58 15.06 21.84
N LEU A 13 -9.80 15.47 22.20
CA LEU A 13 -11.03 14.90 21.66
C LEU A 13 -11.16 15.17 20.17
N LEU A 14 -10.87 16.40 19.71
CA LEU A 14 -10.88 16.74 18.29
C LEU A 14 -9.81 15.94 17.52
N ALA A 15 -8.58 15.87 18.03
CA ALA A 15 -7.50 15.10 17.42
C ALA A 15 -7.88 13.61 17.31
N SER A 16 -8.44 13.03 18.36
CA SER A 16 -8.89 11.62 18.36
C SER A 16 -10.04 11.40 17.37
N ALA A 17 -11.04 12.28 17.35
CA ALA A 17 -12.18 12.19 16.44
C ALA A 17 -11.74 12.25 14.97
N THR A 18 -10.69 13.01 14.65
CA THR A 18 -10.15 13.12 13.28
C THR A 18 -9.22 11.96 12.88
N THR A 19 -8.45 11.41 13.82
CA THR A 19 -7.42 10.40 13.52
C THR A 19 -7.93 8.95 13.62
N LEU A 20 -8.90 8.68 14.50
CA LEU A 20 -9.36 7.31 14.75
C LEU A 20 -9.99 6.64 13.50
N PRO A 21 -10.86 7.31 12.71
CA PRO A 21 -11.37 6.72 11.47
C PRO A 21 -10.27 6.43 10.43
N PHE A 22 -9.19 7.23 10.44
CA PHE A 22 -8.06 7.03 9.55
C PHE A 22 -7.25 5.78 9.93
N VAL A 23 -6.93 5.62 11.21
CA VAL A 23 -6.15 4.46 11.71
C VAL A 23 -6.96 3.16 11.62
N LEU A 24 -8.28 3.22 11.79
CA LEU A 24 -9.18 2.07 11.71
C LEU A 24 -9.64 1.74 10.27
N ASN A 25 -9.11 2.43 9.26
CA ASN A 25 -9.50 2.18 7.88
C ASN A 25 -9.01 0.79 7.43
N ALA A 26 -9.93 -0.03 6.91
CA ALA A 26 -9.65 -1.38 6.45
C ALA A 26 -8.55 -1.47 5.38
N GLY A 27 -8.30 -0.40 4.63
CA GLY A 27 -7.21 -0.30 3.65
C GLY A 27 -5.81 -0.39 4.25
N PHE A 28 -5.62 -0.14 5.55
CA PHE A 28 -4.36 -0.39 6.24
C PHE A 28 -4.14 -1.88 6.59
N GLY A 29 -5.17 -2.71 6.43
CA GLY A 29 -5.15 -4.11 6.82
C GLY A 29 -5.21 -4.30 8.35
N GLN A 30 -4.99 -5.54 8.78
CA GLN A 30 -4.98 -5.92 10.19
C GLN A 30 -3.83 -6.88 10.48
N ALA A 31 -3.30 -6.82 11.69
CA ALA A 31 -2.34 -7.81 12.16
C ALA A 31 -3.01 -9.21 12.20
N PRO A 32 -2.27 -10.28 11.86
CA PRO A 32 -2.80 -11.64 11.91
C PRO A 32 -3.20 -11.99 13.35
N GLN A 33 -4.32 -12.71 13.51
CA GLN A 33 -4.87 -13.11 14.80
C GLN A 33 -5.28 -14.58 14.78
N GLY A 34 -5.38 -15.19 15.97
CA GLY A 34 -5.83 -16.57 16.14
C GLY A 34 -5.04 -17.56 15.27
N ALA A 35 -5.75 -18.37 14.49
CA ALA A 35 -5.14 -19.39 13.63
C ALA A 35 -4.13 -18.83 12.61
N GLN A 36 -4.36 -17.62 12.08
CA GLN A 36 -3.41 -17.00 11.16
C GLN A 36 -2.11 -16.61 11.87
N LEU A 37 -2.20 -16.09 13.09
CA LEU A 37 -1.02 -15.78 13.89
C LEU A 37 -0.22 -17.05 14.17
N SER A 38 -0.89 -18.14 14.55
CA SER A 38 -0.23 -19.43 14.77
C SER A 38 0.52 -19.95 13.53
N LEU A 39 0.00 -19.72 12.33
CA LEU A 39 0.70 -20.06 11.07
C LEU A 39 1.93 -19.19 10.84
N VAL A 40 1.84 -17.89 11.15
CA VAL A 40 2.98 -16.96 11.06
C VAL A 40 4.07 -17.35 12.06
N GLU A 41 3.70 -17.69 13.29
CA GLU A 41 4.61 -18.10 14.37
C GLU A 41 5.30 -19.44 14.09
N GLN A 42 4.69 -20.33 13.29
CA GLN A 42 5.30 -21.57 12.84
C GLN A 42 6.41 -21.35 11.79
N SER A 43 6.52 -20.16 11.22
CA SER A 43 7.58 -19.87 10.26
C SER A 43 8.95 -19.92 10.94
N PRO A 44 9.96 -20.59 10.35
CA PRO A 44 11.32 -20.55 10.88
C PRO A 44 11.94 -19.15 10.85
N HIS A 45 11.31 -18.20 10.14
CA HIS A 45 11.71 -16.81 10.06
C HIS A 45 10.99 -15.91 11.07
N TYR A 46 10.02 -16.43 11.82
CA TYR A 46 9.38 -15.70 12.90
C TYR A 46 10.06 -16.01 14.22
N ARG A 47 10.69 -15.00 14.83
CA ARG A 47 11.38 -15.12 16.11
C ARG A 47 11.34 -13.78 16.83
N ASP A 48 11.48 -13.78 18.15
CA ASP A 48 11.49 -12.55 18.96
C ASP A 48 10.27 -11.64 18.73
N GLY A 49 9.10 -12.24 18.41
CA GLY A 49 7.85 -11.51 18.17
C GLY A 49 7.74 -10.80 16.81
N GLN A 50 8.64 -11.05 15.86
CA GLN A 50 8.57 -10.45 14.52
C GLN A 50 9.14 -11.36 13.42
N PHE A 51 8.74 -11.09 12.18
CA PHE A 51 9.29 -11.76 11.01
C PHE A 51 10.68 -11.19 10.65
N HIS A 52 11.64 -12.08 10.39
CA HIS A 52 13.00 -11.74 10.02
C HIS A 52 13.26 -12.15 8.56
N ASN A 53 13.50 -11.16 7.70
CA ASN A 53 13.86 -11.39 6.30
C ASN A 53 15.17 -12.19 6.20
N GLN A 54 15.24 -13.10 5.23
CA GLN A 54 16.44 -13.92 4.98
C GLN A 54 17.65 -13.07 4.56
N LEU A 55 17.40 -12.01 3.81
CA LEU A 55 18.41 -11.05 3.39
C LEU A 55 18.26 -9.76 4.19
N PRO A 56 19.38 -9.13 4.62
CA PRO A 56 19.35 -7.81 5.23
C PRO A 56 18.62 -6.81 4.33
N THR A 57 17.42 -6.42 4.75
CA THR A 57 16.58 -5.48 4.02
C THR A 57 16.40 -4.26 4.91
N PRO A 58 17.30 -3.26 4.82
CA PRO A 58 17.17 -2.05 5.62
C PRO A 58 15.83 -1.38 5.30
N GLY A 59 15.02 -1.11 6.31
CA GLY A 59 13.70 -0.47 6.14
C GLY A 59 13.77 0.95 5.58
N PHE A 60 14.95 1.56 5.62
CA PHE A 60 15.23 2.85 5.00
C PHE A 60 16.60 2.79 4.33
N THR A 61 16.62 2.98 3.01
CA THR A 61 17.85 2.95 2.19
C THR A 61 18.40 4.34 1.89
N GLY A 62 17.72 5.39 2.33
CA GLY A 62 18.17 6.77 2.12
C GLY A 62 19.38 7.13 2.97
N GLN A 63 20.18 8.08 2.50
CA GLN A 63 21.29 8.65 3.28
C GLN A 63 20.83 9.73 4.28
N LYS A 64 19.57 10.17 4.19
CA LYS A 64 19.00 11.22 5.04
C LYS A 64 18.43 10.61 6.33
N ASN A 65 18.42 11.37 7.43
CA ASN A 65 17.65 10.91 8.58
C ASN A 65 16.14 10.92 8.26
N MET A 66 15.37 10.14 9.02
CA MET A 66 13.93 9.95 8.78
C MET A 66 13.17 11.28 8.76
N LEU A 67 13.48 12.20 9.68
CA LEU A 67 12.83 13.52 9.76
C LEU A 67 13.05 14.35 8.48
N ALA A 68 14.29 14.40 7.98
CA ALA A 68 14.62 15.11 6.76
C ALA A 68 13.96 14.48 5.53
N ALA A 69 13.86 13.15 5.49
CA ALA A 69 13.14 12.44 4.42
C ALA A 69 11.64 12.75 4.44
N TRP A 70 11.01 12.80 5.62
CA TRP A 70 9.61 13.22 5.77
C TRP A 70 9.39 14.67 5.36
N TRP A 71 10.27 15.59 5.79
CA TRP A 71 10.18 16.99 5.43
C TRP A 71 10.30 17.20 3.92
N GLU A 72 11.27 16.52 3.29
CA GLU A 72 11.42 16.53 1.84
C GLU A 72 10.20 15.93 1.13
N PHE A 73 9.66 14.81 1.61
CA PHE A 73 8.46 14.22 1.03
C PHE A 73 7.27 15.20 1.03
N LEU A 74 7.12 15.99 2.10
CA LEU A 74 6.03 16.94 2.25
C LEU A 74 6.23 18.24 1.45
N VAL A 75 7.47 18.72 1.32
CA VAL A 75 7.77 20.06 0.79
C VAL A 75 8.36 20.04 -0.62
N ALA A 76 9.02 18.94 -1.03
CA ALA A 76 9.67 18.88 -2.33
C ALA A 76 8.65 18.84 -3.47
N LYS A 77 8.77 19.81 -4.38
CA LYS A 77 8.05 19.77 -5.65
C LYS A 77 8.71 18.75 -6.57
N ARG A 78 7.92 17.82 -7.09
CA ARG A 78 8.36 16.84 -8.09
C ARG A 78 7.96 17.32 -9.47
N GLU A 79 8.92 17.89 -10.19
CA GLU A 79 8.73 18.25 -11.59
C GLU A 79 8.48 16.98 -12.42
N ASN A 80 7.61 17.08 -13.42
CA ASN A 80 7.29 15.99 -14.35
C ASN A 80 6.75 14.70 -13.71
N ALA A 81 6.20 14.77 -12.49
CA ALA A 81 5.58 13.60 -11.82
C ALA A 81 4.32 13.08 -12.54
N ARG A 82 3.73 13.89 -13.43
CA ARG A 82 2.58 13.53 -14.26
C ARG A 82 2.92 13.84 -15.71
N PRO A 83 2.60 12.92 -16.65
CA PRO A 83 2.81 13.18 -18.06
C PRO A 83 1.89 14.33 -18.52
N ALA A 84 2.41 15.19 -19.40
CA ALA A 84 1.67 16.34 -19.92
C ALA A 84 0.51 15.94 -20.86
N GLN A 85 0.60 14.74 -21.43
CA GLN A 85 -0.43 14.15 -22.28
C GLN A 85 -0.73 12.73 -21.77
N PRO A 86 -1.95 12.22 -21.95
CA PRO A 86 -2.27 10.83 -21.63
C PRO A 86 -1.33 9.86 -22.33
N LEU A 87 -0.89 8.82 -21.62
CA LEU A 87 -0.16 7.72 -22.24
C LEU A 87 -1.11 6.94 -23.16
N PRO A 88 -0.62 6.37 -24.27
CA PRO A 88 -1.44 5.55 -25.15
C PRO A 88 -1.97 4.34 -24.38
N LEU A 89 -3.29 4.13 -24.45
CA LEU A 89 -3.97 3.00 -23.83
C LEU A 89 -4.53 2.10 -24.93
N VAL A 90 -4.30 0.79 -24.80
CA VAL A 90 -4.88 -0.22 -25.69
C VAL A 90 -5.97 -0.96 -24.92
N ASN A 91 -7.23 -0.72 -25.27
CA ASN A 91 -8.33 -1.46 -24.69
C ASN A 91 -8.26 -2.92 -25.20
N THR A 92 -8.07 -3.85 -24.27
CA THR A 92 -7.88 -5.27 -24.57
C THR A 92 -8.96 -6.07 -23.87
N ASP A 93 -9.80 -6.76 -24.64
CA ASP A 93 -10.77 -7.71 -24.08
C ASP A 93 -10.06 -9.00 -23.65
N LEU A 94 -9.62 -9.02 -22.40
CA LEU A 94 -8.93 -10.17 -21.80
C LEU A 94 -9.81 -11.42 -21.73
N ALA A 95 -11.14 -11.26 -21.65
CA ALA A 95 -12.07 -12.38 -21.53
C ALA A 95 -12.16 -13.17 -22.84
N SER A 96 -12.06 -12.47 -23.97
CA SER A 96 -12.10 -13.04 -25.32
C SER A 96 -10.86 -13.86 -25.69
N LEU A 97 -9.76 -13.74 -24.94
CA LEU A 97 -8.50 -14.45 -25.23
C LEU A 97 -8.69 -15.98 -25.10
N PRO A 98 -8.41 -16.77 -26.15
CA PRO A 98 -8.56 -18.23 -26.12
C PRO A 98 -7.60 -18.84 -25.08
N LEU A 99 -8.09 -19.70 -24.19
CA LEU A 99 -7.30 -20.26 -23.06
C LEU A 99 -6.01 -20.98 -23.47
N GLY A 100 -5.98 -21.57 -24.68
CA GLY A 100 -4.79 -22.25 -25.20
C GLY A 100 -3.68 -21.31 -25.67
N GLN A 101 -3.94 -20.00 -25.76
CA GLN A 101 -2.96 -19.01 -26.17
C GLN A 101 -2.10 -18.54 -24.99
N TYR A 102 -0.80 -18.42 -25.21
CA TYR A 102 0.07 -17.70 -24.29
C TYR A 102 -0.11 -16.19 -24.47
N ALA A 103 -0.45 -15.48 -23.40
CA ALA A 103 -0.66 -14.04 -23.42
C ALA A 103 -0.02 -13.38 -22.20
N MET A 104 0.50 -12.18 -22.39
CA MET A 104 0.98 -11.30 -21.33
C MET A 104 0.51 -9.89 -21.64
N VAL A 105 -0.23 -9.29 -20.72
CA VAL A 105 -0.77 -7.94 -20.86
C VAL A 105 -0.39 -7.12 -19.63
N TRP A 106 0.25 -5.97 -19.88
CA TRP A 106 0.54 -5.00 -18.84
C TRP A 106 -0.69 -4.16 -18.55
N LEU A 107 -1.11 -4.11 -17.28
CA LEU A 107 -2.31 -3.39 -16.85
C LEU A 107 -1.99 -2.03 -16.21
N GLY A 108 -0.70 -1.67 -16.17
CA GLY A 108 -0.20 -0.46 -15.51
C GLY A 108 0.46 -0.75 -14.17
N HIS A 109 1.33 0.15 -13.71
CA HIS A 109 2.13 -0.03 -12.48
C HIS A 109 2.84 -1.41 -12.45
N SER A 110 2.74 -2.15 -11.34
CA SER A 110 3.21 -3.54 -11.23
C SER A 110 2.14 -4.58 -11.62
N SER A 111 0.97 -4.17 -12.11
CA SER A 111 -0.14 -5.07 -12.43
C SER A 111 0.04 -5.74 -13.79
N TRP A 112 -0.07 -7.07 -13.81
CA TRP A 112 0.01 -7.88 -15.03
C TRP A 112 -1.10 -8.92 -15.12
N TYR A 113 -1.55 -9.18 -16.34
CA TYR A 113 -2.33 -10.36 -16.69
C TYR A 113 -1.44 -11.33 -17.47
N LEU A 114 -1.42 -12.59 -17.05
CA LEU A 114 -0.75 -13.67 -17.73
C LEU A 114 -1.74 -14.78 -18.06
N GLN A 115 -1.61 -15.34 -19.27
CA GLN A 115 -2.27 -16.58 -19.64
C GLN A 115 -1.22 -17.58 -20.11
N LEU A 116 -1.12 -18.70 -19.42
CA LEU A 116 -0.18 -19.78 -19.74
C LEU A 116 -0.73 -21.12 -19.27
N ALA A 117 -0.51 -22.17 -20.06
CA ALA A 117 -0.95 -23.54 -19.74
C ALA A 117 -2.45 -23.63 -19.39
N GLY A 118 -3.31 -22.85 -20.07
CA GLY A 118 -4.74 -22.81 -19.81
C GLY A 118 -5.15 -22.09 -18.52
N GLN A 119 -4.21 -21.49 -17.79
CA GLN A 119 -4.47 -20.73 -16.56
C GLN A 119 -4.45 -19.22 -16.83
N ARG A 120 -5.26 -18.48 -16.08
CA ARG A 120 -5.28 -17.01 -16.08
C ARG A 120 -4.79 -16.52 -14.72
N ILE A 121 -3.75 -15.71 -14.72
CA ILE A 121 -3.05 -15.25 -13.52
C ILE A 121 -3.04 -13.73 -13.52
N LEU A 122 -3.42 -13.13 -12.39
CA LEU A 122 -3.25 -11.71 -12.11
C LEU A 122 -2.10 -11.53 -11.13
N ILE A 123 -1.15 -10.67 -11.49
CA ILE A 123 -0.03 -10.26 -10.63
C ILE A 123 -0.31 -8.85 -10.16
N ASP A 124 -0.16 -8.61 -8.86
CA ASP A 124 -0.35 -7.33 -8.16
C ASP A 124 -1.52 -6.48 -8.71
N PRO A 125 -2.77 -6.98 -8.70
CA PRO A 125 -3.88 -6.29 -9.33
C PRO A 125 -4.25 -4.99 -8.59
N VAL A 126 -4.01 -3.84 -9.24
CA VAL A 126 -4.41 -2.52 -8.74
C VAL A 126 -5.43 -1.92 -9.72
N PHE A 127 -6.71 -2.11 -9.42
CA PHE A 127 -7.82 -1.60 -10.24
C PHE A 127 -8.53 -0.39 -9.62
N SER A 128 -8.09 0.05 -8.46
CA SER A 128 -8.56 1.29 -7.83
C SER A 128 -8.04 2.51 -8.58
N ARG A 129 -8.73 3.65 -8.45
CA ARG A 129 -8.29 4.93 -9.03
C ARG A 129 -7.07 5.54 -8.32
N TYR A 130 -6.76 5.06 -7.12
CA TYR A 130 -5.67 5.54 -6.27
C TYR A 130 -5.05 4.37 -5.51
N ALA A 131 -3.73 4.44 -5.31
CA ALA A 131 -2.96 3.48 -4.54
C ALA A 131 -2.76 4.00 -3.10
N ALA A 132 -3.87 4.23 -2.40
CA ALA A 132 -3.88 4.72 -1.02
C ALA A 132 -5.01 4.03 -0.23
N PRO A 133 -4.86 3.85 1.09
CA PRO A 133 -5.90 3.25 1.92
C PRO A 133 -7.13 4.16 2.09
N PHE A 134 -7.10 5.38 1.57
CA PHE A 134 -8.16 6.37 1.65
C PHE A 134 -8.38 7.07 0.31
N LEU A 135 -9.57 7.61 0.11
CA LEU A 135 -9.90 8.44 -1.05
C LEU A 135 -8.97 9.66 -1.08
N VAL A 136 -8.27 9.82 -2.19
CA VAL A 136 -7.52 11.03 -2.51
C VAL A 136 -8.30 11.75 -3.60
N TYR A 137 -8.95 12.87 -3.26
CA TYR A 137 -9.69 13.72 -4.20
C TYR A 137 -8.76 14.67 -4.95
#